data_AF-A0A023FNH8-F1
#
_entry.id   AF-A0A023FNH8-F1
#
_cell.length_a   1.000
_cell.length_b   1.000
_cell.length_c   1.000
_cell.angle_alpha   90.00
_cell.angle_beta   90.00
_cell.angle_gamma   90.00
#
_symmetry.space_group_name_H-M   'P 1'
#
loop_
_entity.id
_entity.type
_entity.pdbx_description
1 polymer ?
#
loop_
_entity_poly.entity_id
_entity_poly.type
_entity_poly.pdbx_seq_one_letter_code
_entity_poly.pdbx_strand_id
1 'polypeptide(L)'
;MINFIMSSFTKIVTENEWMSVKTKKKVTERLSRMELIIGYPDWMLDDAEVNGLYKFIPHLTENASFVEHLIWMQDNSRNQQLLKLKPEFEEKEFADVALFSHMYYIERNDTLVLPAAALVQYYKRPPMPRALNFGTVGALAGFLMVNVFDRFDTFLVADKENSTGRKLVTEEFWDQETKKKLLSSIRLFEE
;
A
#
# COMPACT_ATOMS: atom_id res chain seq x y z
N MET A 1 10.89 -3.31 -14.87
CA MET A 1 10.55 -1.88 -15.09
C MET A 1 10.43 -1.17 -13.76
N ILE A 2 9.53 -1.60 -12.87
CA ILE A 2 9.34 -0.98 -11.54
C ILE A 2 10.65 -0.92 -10.74
N ASN A 3 11.43 -2.01 -10.71
CA ASN A 3 12.75 -1.99 -10.04
C ASN A 3 13.69 -0.90 -10.56
N PHE A 4 13.69 -0.62 -11.87
CA PHE A 4 14.49 0.48 -12.43
C PHE A 4 14.02 1.83 -11.91
N ILE A 5 12.70 2.03 -11.81
CA ILE A 5 12.11 3.27 -11.28
C ILE A 5 12.45 3.43 -9.81
N MET A 6 12.35 2.36 -9.01
CA MET A 6 12.75 2.36 -7.60
C MET A 6 14.22 2.74 -7.43
N SER A 7 15.11 2.15 -8.24
CA SER A 7 16.54 2.50 -8.20
C SER A 7 16.80 3.95 -8.61
N SER A 8 16.16 4.43 -9.67
CA SER A 8 16.27 5.83 -10.11
C SER A 8 15.75 6.82 -9.07
N PHE A 9 14.60 6.51 -8.45
CA PHE A 9 14.03 7.33 -7.38
C PHE A 9 14.94 7.36 -6.16
N THR A 10 15.45 6.20 -5.73
CA THR A 10 16.43 6.11 -4.63
C THR A 10 17.65 6.97 -4.91
N LYS A 11 18.18 6.93 -6.14
CA LYS A 11 19.31 7.77 -6.56
C LYS A 11 19.00 9.27 -6.40
N ILE A 12 17.84 9.72 -6.89
CA ILE A 12 17.38 11.12 -6.74
C ILE A 12 17.29 11.53 -5.26
N VAL A 13 16.80 10.64 -4.40
CA VAL A 13 16.75 10.89 -2.94
C VAL A 13 18.15 11.00 -2.34
N THR A 14 19.07 10.12 -2.72
CA THR A 14 20.43 10.15 -2.17
C THR A 14 21.24 11.36 -2.62
N GLU A 15 21.06 11.80 -3.87
CA GLU A 15 21.86 12.85 -4.51
C GLU A 15 21.34 14.27 -4.27
N ASN A 16 20.08 14.47 -3.86
CA ASN A 16 19.55 15.83 -3.66
C ASN A 16 20.30 16.60 -2.56
N GLU A 17 20.35 17.92 -2.64
CA GLU A 17 21.12 18.74 -1.67
C GLU A 17 20.26 19.33 -0.55
N TRP A 18 18.93 19.24 -0.68
CA TRP A 18 18.01 19.92 0.22
C TRP A 18 17.60 19.08 1.43
N MET A 19 17.63 17.74 1.35
CA MET A 19 17.34 16.88 2.49
C MET A 19 18.57 16.66 3.37
N SER A 20 18.37 16.63 4.69
CA SER A 20 19.42 16.23 5.63
C SER A 20 19.81 14.75 5.44
N VAL A 21 21.02 14.39 5.88
CA VAL A 21 21.50 13.00 5.86
C VAL A 21 20.56 12.07 6.64
N LYS A 22 19.98 12.55 7.76
CA LYS A 22 19.04 11.78 8.59
C LYS A 22 17.77 11.43 7.81
N THR A 23 17.17 12.42 7.14
CA THR A 23 15.95 12.21 6.35
C THR A 23 16.22 11.33 5.13
N LYS A 24 17.34 11.53 4.42
CA LYS A 24 17.72 10.65 3.29
C LYS A 24 17.85 9.19 3.70
N LYS A 25 18.53 8.92 4.82
CA LYS A 25 18.70 7.56 5.33
C LYS A 25 17.36 6.91 5.62
N LYS A 26 16.47 7.63 6.31
CA LYS A 26 15.11 7.20 6.63
C LYS A 26 14.31 6.84 5.38
N VAL A 27 14.29 7.70 4.37
CA VAL A 27 13.59 7.45 3.11
C VAL A 27 14.16 6.23 2.39
N THR A 28 15.48 6.09 2.36
CA THR A 28 16.17 4.96 1.72
C THR A 28 15.81 3.64 2.41
N GLU A 29 15.68 3.63 3.73
CA GLU A 29 15.21 2.46 4.51
C GLU A 29 13.74 2.11 4.22
N ARG A 30 12.87 3.11 4.00
CA ARG A 30 11.48 2.85 3.55
C ARG A 30 11.44 2.27 2.15
N LEU A 31 12.22 2.83 1.22
CA LEU A 31 12.33 2.34 -0.15
C LEU A 31 12.91 0.92 -0.22
N SER A 32 13.84 0.55 0.67
CA SER A 32 14.46 -0.78 0.67
C SER A 32 13.54 -1.88 1.20
N ARG A 33 12.57 -1.53 2.06
CA ARG A 33 11.54 -2.46 2.56
C ARG A 33 10.22 -2.39 1.79
N MET A 34 10.13 -1.52 0.78
CA MET A 34 8.91 -1.29 0.04
C MET A 34 8.45 -2.59 -0.64
N GLU A 35 7.24 -3.03 -0.33
CA GLU A 35 6.64 -4.21 -0.93
C GLU A 35 5.94 -3.85 -2.24
N LEU A 36 5.89 -4.81 -3.17
CA LEU A 36 5.33 -4.61 -4.50
C LEU A 36 4.27 -5.67 -4.79
N ILE A 37 3.02 -5.24 -4.96
CA ILE A 37 1.91 -6.11 -5.35
C ILE A 37 1.54 -5.79 -6.80
N ILE A 38 1.67 -6.77 -7.69
CA ILE A 38 1.35 -6.62 -9.12
C ILE A 38 0.22 -7.57 -9.48
N GLY A 39 -0.89 -7.01 -9.95
CA GLY A 39 -2.09 -7.76 -10.29
C GLY A 39 -2.95 -8.03 -9.07
N TYR A 40 -2.57 -9.02 -8.29
CA TYR A 40 -3.25 -9.52 -7.10
C TYR A 40 -2.23 -10.15 -6.15
N PRO A 41 -2.54 -10.29 -4.84
CA PRO A 41 -1.66 -10.97 -3.91
C PRO A 41 -1.63 -12.49 -4.17
N ASP A 42 -0.49 -13.13 -3.95
CA ASP A 42 -0.28 -14.56 -4.28
C ASP A 42 -1.28 -15.50 -3.57
N TRP A 43 -1.67 -15.18 -2.33
CA TRP A 43 -2.64 -15.97 -1.56
C TRP A 43 -4.02 -16.05 -2.25
N MET A 44 -4.35 -15.13 -3.16
CA MET A 44 -5.62 -15.15 -3.89
C MET A 44 -5.69 -16.30 -4.90
N LEU A 45 -4.56 -16.92 -5.24
CA LEU A 45 -4.51 -18.12 -6.08
C LEU A 45 -4.79 -19.42 -5.30
N ASP A 46 -4.85 -19.36 -3.97
CA ASP A 46 -5.17 -20.52 -3.13
C ASP A 46 -6.67 -20.52 -2.79
N ASP A 47 -7.39 -21.51 -3.34
CA ASP A 47 -8.82 -21.70 -3.10
C ASP A 47 -9.16 -21.85 -1.62
N ALA A 48 -8.31 -22.48 -0.81
CA ALA A 48 -8.56 -22.63 0.62
C ALA A 48 -8.51 -21.25 1.32
N GLU A 49 -7.57 -20.40 0.91
CA GLU A 49 -7.43 -19.06 1.46
C GLU A 49 -8.60 -18.16 1.05
N VAL A 50 -9.05 -18.24 -0.20
CA VAL A 50 -10.22 -17.49 -0.70
C VAL A 50 -11.51 -17.98 -0.05
N ASN A 51 -11.73 -19.29 0.03
CA ASN A 51 -12.90 -19.88 0.70
C ASN A 51 -12.96 -19.50 2.19
N GLY A 52 -11.80 -19.39 2.84
CA GLY A 52 -11.69 -18.93 4.23
C GLY A 52 -12.26 -17.53 4.48
N LEU A 53 -12.27 -16.65 3.48
CA LEU A 53 -12.87 -15.30 3.57
C LEU A 53 -14.40 -15.34 3.67
N TYR A 54 -15.02 -16.39 3.14
CA TYR A 54 -16.47 -16.54 3.05
C TYR A 54 -17.02 -17.67 3.92
N LYS A 55 -16.21 -18.25 4.81
CA LYS A 55 -16.55 -19.44 5.60
C LYS A 55 -17.79 -19.33 6.50
N PHE A 56 -18.26 -18.13 6.80
CA PHE A 56 -19.46 -17.93 7.61
C PHE A 56 -20.73 -17.73 6.76
N ILE A 57 -20.59 -17.65 5.44
CA ILE A 57 -21.73 -17.60 4.52
C ILE A 57 -22.28 -19.03 4.39
N PRO A 58 -23.59 -19.24 4.60
CA PRO A 58 -24.20 -20.55 4.35
C PRO A 58 -24.15 -20.88 2.85
N HIS A 59 -24.43 -22.14 2.50
CA HIS A 59 -24.59 -22.49 1.10
C HIS A 59 -25.71 -21.65 0.47
N LEU A 60 -25.34 -20.88 -0.55
CA LEU A 60 -26.26 -20.03 -1.29
C LEU A 60 -27.28 -20.90 -2.03
N THR A 61 -28.56 -20.53 -1.95
CA THR A 61 -29.63 -21.24 -2.65
C THR A 61 -30.45 -20.24 -3.47
N GLU A 62 -30.92 -20.66 -4.64
CA GLU A 62 -31.70 -19.81 -5.54
C GLU A 62 -33.04 -19.38 -4.94
N ASN A 63 -33.52 -20.08 -3.91
CA ASN A 63 -34.76 -19.77 -3.20
C ASN A 63 -34.63 -18.64 -2.19
N ALA A 64 -33.41 -18.25 -1.82
CA ALA A 64 -33.18 -17.16 -0.87
C ALA A 64 -33.30 -15.80 -1.56
N SER A 65 -33.97 -14.87 -0.88
CA SER A 65 -34.13 -13.50 -1.33
C SER A 65 -32.80 -12.75 -1.36
N PHE A 66 -32.76 -11.67 -2.14
CA PHE A 66 -31.60 -10.76 -2.14
C PHE A 66 -31.29 -10.20 -0.74
N VAL A 67 -32.31 -9.94 0.07
CA VAL A 67 -32.14 -9.42 1.44
C VAL A 67 -31.47 -10.45 2.34
N GLU A 68 -31.84 -11.73 2.24
CA GLU A 68 -31.18 -12.81 3.00
C GLU A 68 -29.70 -12.93 2.62
N HIS A 69 -29.39 -12.89 1.33
CA HIS A 69 -28.01 -12.88 0.85
C HIS A 69 -27.20 -11.69 1.40
N LEU A 70 -27.80 -10.49 1.43
CA LEU A 70 -27.17 -9.31 1.99
C LEU A 70 -26.86 -9.48 3.49
N ILE A 71 -27.81 -10.00 4.26
CA ILE A 71 -27.65 -10.26 5.70
C ILE A 71 -26.52 -11.25 5.93
N TRP A 72 -26.44 -12.35 5.16
CA TRP A 72 -25.36 -13.32 5.29
C TRP A 72 -23.99 -12.74 4.98
N MET A 73 -23.88 -11.87 3.97
CA MET A 73 -22.63 -11.17 3.68
C MET A 73 -22.22 -10.22 4.81
N GLN A 74 -23.18 -9.50 5.40
CA GLN A 74 -22.94 -8.63 6.56
C GLN A 74 -22.50 -9.42 7.78
N ASP A 75 -23.15 -10.55 8.07
CA ASP A 75 -22.79 -11.43 9.18
C ASP A 75 -21.39 -12.03 9.00
N ASN A 76 -21.05 -12.46 7.78
CA ASN A 76 -19.70 -12.92 7.47
C ASN A 76 -18.67 -11.81 7.69
N SER A 77 -18.91 -10.60 7.17
CA SER A 77 -18.02 -9.46 7.39
C SER A 77 -17.81 -9.14 8.87
N ARG A 78 -18.90 -9.11 9.66
CA ARG A 78 -18.83 -8.92 11.11
C ARG A 78 -17.99 -10.00 11.77
N ASN A 79 -18.23 -11.28 11.45
CA ASN A 79 -17.48 -12.39 12.04
C ASN A 79 -16.00 -12.37 11.65
N GLN A 80 -15.66 -12.01 10.40
CA GLN A 80 -14.28 -11.83 9.96
C GLN A 80 -13.58 -10.69 10.74
N GLN A 81 -14.27 -9.57 10.99
CA GLN A 81 -13.73 -8.49 11.82
C GLN A 81 -13.48 -8.94 13.26
N LEU A 82 -14.37 -9.75 13.85
CA LEU A 82 -14.17 -10.29 15.19
C LEU A 82 -12.97 -11.25 15.27
N LEU A 83 -12.63 -11.96 14.19
CA LEU A 83 -11.43 -12.80 14.15
C LEU A 83 -10.14 -11.99 14.27
N LYS A 84 -10.12 -10.73 13.83
CA LYS A 84 -8.95 -9.84 13.98
C LYS A 84 -8.56 -9.56 15.43
N LEU A 85 -9.48 -9.82 16.37
CA LEU A 85 -9.19 -9.70 17.81
C LEU A 85 -8.36 -10.88 18.33
N LYS A 86 -8.24 -11.97 17.57
CA LYS A 86 -7.43 -13.12 17.96
C LYS A 86 -5.95 -12.85 17.60
N PRO A 87 -5.01 -13.13 18.51
CA PRO A 87 -3.58 -12.92 18.26
C PRO A 87 -3.02 -13.70 17.06
N GLU A 88 -3.61 -14.86 16.77
CA GLU A 88 -3.20 -15.79 15.70
C GLU A 88 -3.79 -15.43 14.34
N PHE A 89 -4.60 -14.38 14.25
CA PHE A 89 -5.23 -14.02 12.99
C PHE A 89 -4.24 -13.28 12.09
N GLU A 90 -3.86 -13.92 10.99
CA GLU A 90 -3.15 -13.26 9.91
C GLU A 90 -4.14 -12.47 9.06
N GLU A 91 -3.99 -11.15 9.07
CA GLU A 91 -4.81 -10.29 8.21
C GLU A 91 -4.37 -10.46 6.76
N LYS A 92 -5.25 -11.06 5.96
CA LYS A 92 -5.13 -11.05 4.50
C LYS A 92 -5.45 -9.66 3.99
N GLU A 93 -4.47 -8.78 4.09
CA GLU A 93 -4.52 -7.49 3.44
C GLU A 93 -4.70 -7.72 1.92
N PHE A 94 -5.37 -6.78 1.28
CA PHE A 94 -5.47 -6.69 -0.18
C PHE A 94 -6.46 -7.62 -0.89
N ALA A 95 -7.49 -8.11 -0.20
CA ALA A 95 -8.51 -8.96 -0.83
C ALA A 95 -9.26 -8.29 -2.00
N ASP A 96 -9.49 -6.97 -1.95
CA ASP A 96 -10.23 -6.26 -3.00
C ASP A 96 -9.32 -5.69 -4.11
N VAL A 97 -8.02 -5.97 -4.03
CA VAL A 97 -7.01 -5.19 -4.76
C VAL A 97 -6.99 -5.43 -6.25
N ALA A 98 -7.33 -6.64 -6.68
CA ALA A 98 -7.34 -6.99 -8.10
C ALA A 98 -8.32 -6.13 -8.91
N LEU A 99 -9.40 -5.65 -8.27
CA LEU A 99 -10.52 -4.97 -8.91
C LEU A 99 -10.38 -3.45 -8.96
N PHE A 100 -9.43 -2.86 -8.24
CA PHE A 100 -9.24 -1.41 -8.28
C PHE A 100 -8.77 -0.95 -9.66
N SER A 101 -9.42 0.07 -10.19
CA SER A 101 -9.14 0.64 -11.51
C SER A 101 -7.90 1.53 -11.54
N HIS A 102 -7.32 1.84 -10.38
CA HIS A 102 -6.19 2.75 -10.24
C HIS A 102 -5.10 2.15 -9.36
N MET A 103 -3.86 2.57 -9.62
CA MET A 103 -2.69 2.23 -8.81
C MET A 103 -2.67 3.12 -7.58
N TYR A 104 -2.16 2.62 -6.46
CA TYR A 104 -2.07 3.39 -5.22
C TYR A 104 -0.90 2.91 -4.34
N TYR A 105 -0.59 3.72 -3.32
CA TYR A 105 0.46 3.44 -2.34
C TYR A 105 -0.18 3.29 -0.96
N ILE A 106 0.42 2.46 -0.11
CA ILE A 106 -0.04 2.22 1.25
C ILE A 106 1.06 2.64 2.20
N GLU A 107 0.83 3.72 2.92
CA GLU A 107 1.84 4.38 3.73
C GLU A 107 2.21 3.56 4.96
N ARG A 108 1.25 2.84 5.54
CA ARG A 108 1.46 2.09 6.79
C ARG A 108 2.50 0.97 6.65
N ASN A 109 2.44 0.23 5.54
CA ASN A 109 3.28 -0.95 5.30
C ASN A 109 4.32 -0.70 4.20
N ASP A 110 4.39 0.52 3.67
CA ASP A 110 5.22 0.87 2.52
C ASP A 110 4.98 -0.08 1.32
N THR A 111 3.72 -0.23 0.91
CA THR A 111 3.35 -1.15 -0.18
C THR A 111 2.92 -0.37 -1.42
N LEU A 112 3.57 -0.63 -2.55
CA LEU A 112 3.16 -0.12 -3.85
C LEU A 112 2.28 -1.15 -4.56
N VAL A 113 1.05 -0.75 -4.89
CA VAL A 113 0.02 -1.67 -5.41
C VAL A 113 -0.36 -1.31 -6.85
N LEU A 114 -0.23 -2.29 -7.74
CA LEU A 114 -0.54 -2.20 -9.17
C LEU A 114 -1.63 -3.22 -9.52
N PRO A 115 -2.91 -2.89 -9.32
CA PRO A 115 -4.02 -3.80 -9.60
C PRO A 115 -4.05 -4.34 -11.02
N ALA A 116 -4.56 -5.56 -11.19
CA ALA A 116 -4.73 -6.18 -12.50
C ALA A 116 -5.63 -5.32 -13.41
N ALA A 117 -6.76 -4.82 -12.89
CA ALA A 117 -7.68 -3.97 -13.64
C ALA A 117 -7.03 -2.66 -14.12
N ALA A 118 -6.23 -2.00 -13.28
CA ALA A 118 -5.47 -0.81 -13.67
C ALA A 118 -4.42 -1.13 -14.77
N LEU A 119 -3.70 -2.24 -14.63
CA LEU A 119 -2.65 -2.63 -15.59
C LEU A 119 -3.20 -2.87 -17.00
N VAL A 120 -4.43 -3.38 -17.13
CA VAL A 120 -5.06 -3.57 -18.45
C VAL A 120 -5.16 -2.25 -19.23
N GLN A 121 -5.43 -1.14 -18.53
CA GLN A 121 -5.56 0.17 -19.18
C GLN A 121 -4.19 0.75 -19.57
N TYR A 122 -3.24 0.72 -18.64
CA TYR A 122 -1.98 1.47 -18.77
C TYR A 122 -0.84 0.68 -19.40
N TYR A 123 -0.76 -0.63 -19.17
CA TYR A 123 0.34 -1.46 -19.66
C TYR A 123 0.10 -1.92 -21.10
N LYS A 124 1.11 -1.76 -21.98
CA LYS A 124 1.11 -2.25 -23.35
C LYS A 124 2.09 -3.40 -23.51
N ARG A 125 1.59 -4.53 -24.03
CA ARG A 125 2.38 -5.73 -24.33
C ARG A 125 3.28 -5.50 -25.56
N PRO A 126 4.38 -6.25 -25.71
CA PRO A 126 5.17 -6.28 -26.95
C PRO A 126 4.27 -6.51 -28.18
N PRO A 127 4.57 -5.90 -29.34
CA PRO A 127 5.85 -5.26 -29.71
C PRO A 127 5.96 -3.77 -29.37
N MET A 128 5.06 -3.20 -28.56
CA MET A 128 5.08 -1.77 -28.25
C MET A 128 6.40 -1.30 -27.60
N PRO A 129 6.90 -0.09 -27.92
CA PRO A 129 8.12 0.44 -27.32
C PRO A 129 8.03 0.53 -25.80
N ARG A 130 9.10 0.11 -25.11
CA ARG A 130 9.18 0.18 -23.64
C ARG A 130 8.98 1.60 -23.08
N ALA A 131 9.36 2.62 -23.85
CA ALA A 131 9.18 4.03 -23.50
C ALA A 131 7.71 4.37 -23.16
N LEU A 132 6.75 3.73 -23.83
CA LEU A 132 5.33 3.94 -23.54
C LEU A 132 4.93 3.43 -22.16
N ASN A 133 5.45 2.26 -21.74
CA ASN A 133 5.21 1.71 -20.41
C ASN A 133 5.93 2.53 -19.31
N PHE A 134 7.11 3.08 -19.61
CA PHE A 134 7.78 4.02 -18.70
C PHE A 134 7.00 5.34 -18.56
N GLY A 135 6.44 5.88 -19.65
CA GLY A 135 5.64 7.11 -19.61
C GLY A 135 4.25 6.96 -18.98
N THR A 136 3.71 5.74 -18.91
CA THR A 136 2.39 5.45 -18.33
C THR A 136 2.52 4.85 -16.93
N VAL A 137 2.65 3.53 -16.83
CA VAL A 137 2.81 2.77 -15.58
C VAL A 137 4.02 3.28 -14.80
N GLY A 138 5.11 3.61 -15.48
CA GLY A 138 6.31 4.08 -14.82
C GLY A 138 6.18 5.47 -14.19
N ALA A 139 5.57 6.41 -14.90
CA ALA A 139 5.30 7.75 -14.37
C ALA A 139 4.32 7.68 -13.18
N LEU A 140 3.27 6.85 -13.26
CA LEU A 140 2.33 6.63 -12.16
C LEU A 140 3.03 5.99 -10.95
N ALA A 141 3.88 4.99 -11.16
CA ALA A 141 4.65 4.39 -10.08
C ALA A 141 5.57 5.41 -9.39
N GLY A 142 6.27 6.25 -10.17
CA GLY A 142 7.10 7.33 -9.62
C GLY A 142 6.28 8.37 -8.84
N PHE A 143 5.11 8.75 -9.35
CA PHE A 143 4.18 9.65 -8.66
C PHE A 143 3.72 9.06 -7.31
N LEU A 144 3.39 7.77 -7.28
CA LEU A 144 2.95 7.09 -6.06
C LEU A 144 4.08 6.90 -5.05
N MET A 145 5.31 6.67 -5.50
CA MET A 145 6.49 6.56 -4.62
C MET A 145 6.78 7.85 -3.85
N VAL A 146 6.26 9.01 -4.28
CA VAL A 146 6.36 10.25 -3.49
C VAL A 146 5.63 10.13 -2.15
N ASN A 147 4.62 9.27 -2.02
CA ASN A 147 3.93 9.01 -0.75
C ASN A 147 4.81 8.28 0.28
N VAL A 148 6.00 7.81 -0.09
CA VAL A 148 7.04 7.40 0.86
C VAL A 148 7.42 8.56 1.79
N PHE A 149 7.31 9.80 1.30
CA PHE A 149 7.47 11.01 2.08
C PHE A 149 6.16 11.40 2.77
N ASP A 150 5.67 10.54 3.67
CA ASP A 150 4.49 10.88 4.46
C ASP A 150 4.79 12.06 5.40
N ARG A 151 3.76 12.80 5.83
CA ARG A 151 3.86 13.85 6.85
C ARG A 151 4.25 13.25 8.21
N PHE A 152 3.78 12.04 8.49
CA PHE A 152 4.03 11.36 9.75
C PHE A 152 4.59 9.96 9.54
N ASP A 153 5.38 9.50 10.49
CA ASP A 153 5.70 8.10 10.63
C ASP A 153 4.84 7.50 11.74
N THR A 154 4.09 6.47 11.41
CA THR A 154 3.32 5.71 12.40
C THR A 154 3.95 4.34 12.59
N PHE A 155 4.34 4.03 13.82
CA PHE A 155 4.91 2.74 14.18
C PHE A 155 4.28 2.18 15.45
N LEU A 156 4.25 0.84 15.53
CA LEU A 156 3.76 0.11 16.69
C LEU A 156 4.90 -0.08 17.68
N VAL A 157 4.79 0.52 18.86
CA VAL A 157 5.72 0.34 19.98
C VAL A 157 5.13 -0.66 20.96
N ALA A 158 5.92 -1.65 21.38
CA ALA A 158 5.52 -2.55 22.45
C ALA A 158 5.33 -1.75 23.75
N ASP A 159 4.15 -1.82 24.36
CA ASP A 159 3.89 -1.15 25.61
C ASP A 159 4.66 -1.87 26.73
N LYS A 160 5.63 -1.19 27.34
CA LYS A 160 6.48 -1.79 28.39
C LYS A 160 5.72 -2.02 29.70
N GLU A 161 4.57 -1.37 29.89
CA GLU A 161 3.78 -1.45 31.13
C GLU A 161 2.63 -2.46 31.06
N ASN A 162 2.11 -2.76 29.87
CA ASN A 162 1.04 -3.76 29.68
C ASN A 162 1.47 -4.79 28.64
N SER A 163 1.66 -6.04 29.08
CA SER A 163 2.14 -7.19 28.29
C SER A 163 1.23 -7.65 27.14
N THR A 164 0.19 -6.89 26.78
CA THR A 164 -0.79 -7.22 25.74
C THR A 164 -1.09 -6.07 24.77
N GLY A 165 -0.57 -4.86 25.00
CA GLY A 165 -0.85 -3.69 24.16
C GLY A 165 0.32 -3.30 23.25
N ARG A 166 0.04 -3.01 21.97
CA ARG A 166 0.95 -2.23 21.10
C ARG A 166 0.45 -0.80 21.06
N LYS A 167 1.29 0.17 21.41
CA LYS A 167 0.97 1.60 21.33
C LYS A 167 1.30 2.12 19.93
N LEU A 168 0.32 2.74 19.28
CA LEU A 168 0.55 3.52 18.07
C LEU A 168 1.25 4.82 18.45
N VAL A 169 2.46 5.01 17.95
CA VAL A 169 3.21 6.26 18.08
C VAL A 169 3.33 6.88 16.70
N THR A 170 2.97 8.16 16.62
CA THR A 170 3.04 8.95 15.39
C THR A 170 4.04 10.07 15.61
N GLU A 171 5.12 10.08 14.84
CA GLU A 171 6.16 11.10 14.90
C GLU A 171 6.21 11.90 13.60
N GLU A 172 6.72 13.13 13.66
CA GLU A 172 6.93 13.94 12.47
C GLU A 172 7.99 13.29 11.57
N PHE A 173 7.69 13.16 10.28
CA PHE A 173 8.59 12.48 9.36
C PHE A 173 9.91 13.22 9.17
N TRP A 174 9.80 14.54 9.01
CA TRP A 174 10.87 15.44 8.61
C TRP A 174 11.63 15.99 9.81
N ASP A 175 12.96 16.07 9.68
CA ASP A 175 13.75 16.90 10.59
C ASP A 175 13.51 18.41 10.33
N GLN A 176 13.82 19.25 11.32
CA GLN A 176 13.56 20.68 11.25
C GLN A 176 14.31 21.40 10.11
N GLU A 177 15.53 20.98 9.78
CA GLU A 177 16.32 21.58 8.70
C GLU A 177 15.67 21.30 7.34
N THR A 178 15.36 20.03 7.09
CA THR A 178 14.71 19.59 5.86
C THR A 178 13.34 20.22 5.71
N LYS A 179 12.54 20.28 6.79
CA LYS A 179 11.22 20.92 6.79
C LYS A 179 11.29 22.39 6.39
N LYS A 180 12.28 23.14 6.89
CA LYS A 180 12.46 24.56 6.53
C LYS A 180 12.77 24.73 5.05
N LYS A 181 13.67 23.91 4.49
CA LYS A 181 14.03 23.93 3.06
C LYS A 181 12.87 23.48 2.15
N LEU A 182 12.08 22.51 2.59
CA LEU A 182 10.88 22.08 1.88
C LEU A 182 9.86 23.22 1.80
N LEU A 183 9.57 23.88 2.91
CA LEU A 183 8.62 24.99 2.96
C LEU A 183 9.06 26.18 2.09
N SER A 184 10.36 26.49 2.03
CA SER A 184 10.85 27.52 1.10
C SER A 184 10.68 27.12 -0.36
N SER A 185 10.83 25.83 -0.68
CA SER A 185 10.67 25.32 -2.04
C SER A 185 9.20 25.31 -2.48
N ILE A 186 8.27 24.99 -1.58
CA ILE A 186 6.83 25.00 -1.87
C ILE A 186 6.34 26.40 -2.25
N ARG A 187 6.82 27.44 -1.56
CA ARG A 187 6.46 28.83 -1.87
C ARG A 187 6.80 29.24 -3.30
N LEU A 188 7.86 28.67 -3.89
CA LEU A 188 8.24 28.93 -5.28
C LEU A 188 7.25 28.33 -6.30
N PHE A 189 6.40 27.39 -5.90
CA PHE A 189 5.36 26.82 -6.76
C PHE A 189 4.01 27.53 -6.60
N GLU A 190 3.84 28.34 -5.56
CA GLU A 190 2.63 29.14 -5.31
C GLU A 190 2.68 30.49 -6.06
N GLU A 191 3.87 30.92 -6.48
CA GLU A 191 4.14 32.08 -7.35
C GLU A 191 4.07 31.72 -8.84
#